data_AF-A0ABD7AJW4-F1
#
_entry.id   AF-A0ABD7AJW4-F1
#
_cell.length_a   1.000
_cell.length_b   1.000
_cell.length_c   1.000
_cell.angle_alpha   90.00
_cell.angle_beta   90.00
_cell.angle_gamma   90.00
#
_symmetry.space_group_name_H-M   'P 1'
#
loop_
_entity.id
_entity.type
_entity.pdbx_description
1 polymer ?
#
loop_
_entity_poly.entity_id
_entity_poly.type
_entity_poly.pdbx_seq_one_letter_code
_entity_poly.pdbx_strand_id
1 'polypeptide(L)'
;MINKRGLSPSEFDELDPDLFNALMVYDTYIEPSGTKIDMLFHSNLCHSITMNNPGMTKEVAKSIKMTDYDFLGILDDSKTTKERYNERLQLKQNKEEKDIQSMGEIIKNLAQAKGNNKDGKKK
;
A
#
# COMPACT_ATOMS: atom_id res chain seq x y z
N MET A 1 -10.65 -24.88 -1.90
CA MET A 1 -10.48 -26.35 -1.88
C MET A 1 -11.20 -27.05 -3.02
N ILE A 2 -12.45 -26.74 -3.35
CA ILE A 2 -13.12 -27.28 -4.55
C ILE A 2 -12.37 -26.85 -5.82
N ASN A 3 -12.05 -25.55 -5.91
CA ASN A 3 -11.38 -24.98 -7.08
C ASN A 3 -9.86 -25.22 -7.11
N LYS A 4 -9.26 -25.66 -5.99
CA LYS A 4 -7.80 -25.84 -5.85
C LYS A 4 -7.34 -27.28 -5.69
N ARG A 5 -8.14 -28.18 -5.10
CA ARG A 5 -7.80 -29.62 -5.00
C ARG A 5 -8.07 -30.36 -6.31
N GLY A 6 -8.88 -29.80 -7.20
CA GLY A 6 -9.15 -30.41 -8.52
C GLY A 6 -9.86 -31.75 -8.38
N LEU A 7 -10.97 -31.79 -7.65
CA LEU A 7 -11.84 -32.96 -7.62
C LEU A 7 -12.27 -33.28 -9.05
N SER A 8 -12.16 -34.56 -9.41
CA SER A 8 -12.64 -35.06 -10.69
C SER A 8 -14.18 -34.98 -10.75
N PRO A 9 -14.79 -34.93 -11.95
CA PRO A 9 -16.24 -34.88 -12.08
C PRO A 9 -16.97 -36.01 -11.35
N SER A 10 -16.40 -37.21 -11.33
CA SER A 10 -16.95 -38.36 -10.60
C SER A 10 -16.92 -38.18 -9.08
N GLU A 11 -15.87 -37.57 -8.54
CA GLU A 11 -15.80 -37.29 -7.10
C GLU A 11 -16.79 -36.20 -6.69
N PHE A 12 -17.16 -35.30 -7.60
CA PHE A 12 -18.23 -34.32 -7.38
C PHE A 12 -19.61 -34.96 -7.29
N ASP A 13 -19.89 -35.92 -8.18
CA ASP A 13 -21.19 -36.58 -8.23
C ASP A 13 -21.42 -37.52 -7.04
N GLU A 14 -20.35 -38.04 -6.45
CA GLU A 14 -20.38 -38.92 -5.27
C GLU A 14 -20.34 -38.16 -3.94
N LEU A 15 -20.15 -36.84 -3.98
CA LEU A 15 -19.99 -36.01 -2.79
C LEU A 15 -21.34 -35.80 -2.09
N ASP A 16 -21.36 -36.03 -0.78
CA ASP A 16 -22.56 -35.80 0.02
C ASP A 16 -23.04 -34.33 -0.13
N PRO A 17 -24.34 -34.07 -0.39
CA PRO A 17 -24.84 -32.72 -0.65
C PRO A 17 -24.54 -31.72 0.47
N ASP A 18 -24.54 -32.16 1.73
CA ASP A 18 -24.22 -31.29 2.86
C ASP A 18 -22.73 -30.95 2.89
N LEU A 19 -21.86 -31.93 2.59
CA LEU A 19 -20.43 -31.71 2.46
C LEU A 19 -20.09 -30.80 1.27
N PHE A 20 -20.76 -30.97 0.13
CA PHE A 20 -20.60 -30.09 -1.03
C PHE A 20 -20.98 -28.64 -0.68
N ASN A 21 -22.13 -28.43 -0.06
CA ASN A 21 -22.57 -27.10 0.38
C ASN A 21 -21.60 -26.47 1.38
N ALA A 22 -21.12 -27.26 2.35
CA ALA A 22 -20.14 -26.79 3.33
C ALA A 22 -18.82 -26.37 2.66
N LEU A 23 -18.32 -27.15 1.70
CA LEU A 23 -17.12 -26.82 0.93
C LEU A 23 -17.32 -25.59 0.05
N MET A 24 -18.48 -25.43 -0.57
CA MET A 24 -18.81 -24.23 -1.35
C MET A 24 -18.86 -22.97 -0.47
N VAL A 25 -19.48 -23.04 0.70
CA VAL A 25 -19.50 -21.94 1.68
C VAL A 25 -18.09 -21.63 2.17
N TYR A 26 -17.29 -22.65 2.48
CA TYR A 26 -15.90 -22.48 2.88
C TYR A 26 -15.08 -21.79 1.79
N ASP A 27 -15.13 -22.23 0.54
CA ASP A 27 -14.39 -21.61 -0.57
C ASP A 27 -14.86 -20.18 -0.86
N THR A 28 -16.16 -19.91 -0.71
CA THR A 28 -16.76 -18.61 -1.07
C THR A 28 -16.58 -17.56 0.01
N TYR A 29 -16.55 -17.95 1.30
CA TYR A 29 -16.60 -17.01 2.41
C TYR A 29 -15.45 -17.14 3.41
N ILE A 30 -14.84 -18.32 3.54
CA ILE A 30 -13.75 -18.57 4.50
C ILE A 30 -12.38 -18.54 3.82
N GLU A 31 -12.19 -19.30 2.74
CA GLU A 31 -10.95 -19.28 1.94
C GLU A 31 -10.57 -17.89 1.35
N PRO A 32 -11.48 -16.96 0.98
CA PRO A 32 -11.09 -15.64 0.50
C PRO A 32 -10.29 -14.85 1.55
N SER A 33 -10.42 -15.20 2.84
CA SER A 33 -9.58 -14.67 3.91
C SER A 33 -8.13 -15.17 3.82
N GLY A 34 -7.87 -16.28 3.13
CA GLY A 34 -6.56 -16.86 2.91
C GLY A 34 -5.59 -15.89 2.24
N THR A 35 -6.00 -15.21 1.16
CA THR A 35 -5.13 -14.20 0.52
C THR A 35 -4.84 -13.01 1.44
N LYS A 36 -5.81 -12.62 2.27
CA LYS A 36 -5.62 -11.56 3.26
C LYS A 36 -4.66 -12.00 4.36
N ILE A 37 -4.79 -13.24 4.84
CA ILE A 37 -3.91 -13.86 5.82
C ILE A 37 -2.50 -14.03 5.25
N ASP A 38 -2.36 -14.49 4.02
CA ASP A 38 -1.08 -14.62 3.31
C ASP A 38 -0.40 -13.27 3.16
N MET A 39 -1.15 -12.23 2.76
CA MET A 39 -0.64 -10.86 2.69
C MET A 39 -0.24 -10.35 4.08
N LEU A 40 -1.02 -10.66 5.12
CA LEU A 40 -0.69 -10.27 6.49
C LEU A 40 0.63 -10.91 6.95
N PHE A 41 0.82 -12.20 6.71
CA PHE A 41 2.07 -12.89 6.99
C PHE A 41 3.24 -12.32 6.19
N HIS A 42 3.04 -12.07 4.90
CA HIS A 42 4.03 -11.48 4.01
C HIS A 42 4.46 -10.09 4.49
N SER A 43 3.51 -9.18 4.71
CA SER A 43 3.79 -7.82 5.16
C SER A 43 4.51 -7.81 6.51
N ASN A 44 4.13 -8.71 7.43
CA ASN A 44 4.78 -8.81 8.74
C ASN A 44 6.22 -9.32 8.63
N LEU A 45 6.45 -10.30 7.76
CA LEU A 45 7.79 -10.83 7.49
C LEU A 45 8.70 -9.76 6.89
N CYS A 46 8.26 -9.05 5.85
CA CYS A 46 9.02 -7.98 5.22
C CYS A 46 9.32 -6.83 6.19
N HIS A 47 8.33 -6.43 6.99
CA HIS A 47 8.52 -5.45 8.05
C HIS A 47 9.56 -5.91 9.07
N SER A 48 9.48 -7.15 9.53
CA SER A 48 10.41 -7.73 10.50
C SER A 48 11.84 -7.81 9.96
N ILE A 49 12.02 -8.25 8.71
CA ILE A 49 13.33 -8.28 8.03
C ILE A 49 13.91 -6.88 7.95
N THR A 50 13.08 -5.90 7.59
CA THR A 50 13.50 -4.51 7.45
C THR A 50 13.93 -3.94 8.81
N MET A 51 13.11 -4.09 9.84
CA MET A 51 13.42 -3.58 11.19
C MET A 51 14.66 -4.20 11.82
N ASN A 52 14.95 -5.46 11.51
CA ASN A 52 16.14 -6.17 12.00
C ASN A 52 17.36 -6.01 11.08
N ASN A 53 17.29 -5.18 10.04
CA ASN A 53 18.43 -4.93 9.17
C ASN A 53 19.55 -4.20 9.95
N PRO A 54 20.82 -4.65 9.89
CA PRO A 54 21.94 -3.99 10.57
C PRO A 54 22.13 -2.50 10.21
N GLY A 55 21.67 -2.06 9.05
CA GLY A 55 21.70 -0.67 8.60
C GLY A 55 20.48 0.17 9.01
N MET A 56 19.57 -0.37 9.83
CA MET A 56 18.34 0.31 10.22
C MET A 56 18.62 1.46 11.19
N THR A 57 18.10 2.65 10.88
CA THR A 57 18.20 3.84 11.74
C THR A 57 16.91 4.07 12.53
N LYS A 58 17.01 4.74 13.69
CA LYS A 58 15.84 5.07 14.52
C LYS A 58 14.83 5.98 13.83
N GLU A 59 15.28 6.81 12.89
CA GLU A 59 14.40 7.69 12.12
C GLU A 59 13.58 6.89 11.11
N VAL A 60 14.24 6.01 10.36
CA VAL A 60 13.58 5.14 9.37
C VAL A 60 12.63 4.16 10.06
N ALA A 61 13.05 3.56 11.18
CA ALA A 61 12.23 2.63 11.96
C ALA A 61 10.91 3.25 12.47
N LYS A 62 10.87 4.57 12.73
CA LYS A 62 9.63 5.27 13.12
C LYS A 62 8.70 5.55 11.94
N SER A 63 9.25 5.61 10.73
CA SER A 63 8.51 5.98 9.52
C SER A 63 7.86 4.78 8.82
N ILE A 64 8.51 3.61 8.87
CA ILE A 64 8.06 2.40 8.19
C ILE A 64 6.94 1.73 8.99
N LYS A 65 5.86 1.36 8.30
CA LYS A 65 4.73 0.61 8.85
C LYS A 65 4.58 -0.73 8.15
N MET A 66 3.95 -1.69 8.83
CA MET A 66 3.62 -2.99 8.22
C MET A 66 2.74 -2.84 6.96
N THR A 67 1.82 -1.87 6.97
CA THR A 67 0.93 -1.59 5.82
C THR A 67 1.67 -1.11 4.58
N ASP A 68 2.90 -0.62 4.70
CA ASP A 68 3.70 -0.19 3.54
C ASP A 68 4.11 -1.39 2.67
N TYR A 69 4.04 -2.59 3.22
CA TYR A 69 4.29 -3.86 2.52
C TYR A 69 3.00 -4.53 2.02
N ASP A 70 1.84 -3.85 2.07
CA ASP A 70 0.60 -4.30 1.45
C ASP A 70 0.51 -3.78 0.00
N PHE A 71 1.25 -4.43 -0.90
CA PHE A 71 1.36 -3.99 -2.29
C PHE A 71 0.02 -4.02 -3.05
N LEU A 72 -0.85 -4.96 -2.70
CA LEU A 72 -2.14 -5.16 -3.37
C LEU A 72 -3.27 -4.37 -2.69
N GLY A 73 -3.01 -3.77 -1.53
CA GLY A 73 -4.02 -3.07 -0.72
C GLY A 73 -5.10 -4.03 -0.20
N ILE A 74 -4.78 -5.30 0.04
CA ILE A 74 -5.77 -6.32 0.41
C ILE A 74 -6.04 -6.30 1.92
N LEU A 75 -5.15 -5.70 2.73
CA LEU A 75 -5.33 -5.62 4.17
C LEU A 75 -6.35 -4.54 4.57
N ASP A 76 -6.52 -3.51 3.74
CA ASP A 76 -7.45 -2.41 3.97
C ASP A 76 -8.83 -2.68 3.34
N ASP A 77 -9.79 -3.07 4.20
CA ASP A 77 -11.20 -3.28 3.83
C ASP A 77 -12.03 -1.98 3.92
N SER A 78 -11.45 -0.87 4.41
CA SER A 78 -12.23 0.34 4.67
C SER A 78 -12.71 1.04 3.40
N LYS A 79 -12.08 0.75 2.26
CA LYS A 79 -12.30 1.43 0.98
C LYS A 79 -12.41 0.46 -0.18
N THR A 80 -13.36 0.75 -1.05
CA THR A 80 -13.51 0.08 -2.34
C THR A 80 -12.31 0.37 -3.25
N THR A 81 -12.08 -0.48 -4.26
CA THR A 81 -11.02 -0.29 -5.25
C THR A 81 -11.09 1.07 -5.94
N LYS A 82 -12.31 1.57 -6.21
CA LYS A 82 -12.55 2.86 -6.85
C LYS A 82 -12.15 4.02 -5.94
N GLU A 83 -12.52 3.96 -4.66
CA GLU A 83 -12.14 4.98 -3.67
C GLU A 83 -10.62 5.02 -3.48
N ARG A 84 -9.96 3.87 -3.38
CA ARG A 84 -8.50 3.79 -3.29
C ARG A 84 -7.80 4.38 -4.51
N TYR A 85 -8.34 4.15 -5.70
CA TYR A 85 -7.82 4.78 -6.92
C TYR A 85 -7.93 6.31 -6.87
N ASN A 86 -9.10 6.82 -6.49
CA ASN A 86 -9.34 8.26 -6.41
C ASN A 86 -8.44 8.94 -5.37
N GLU A 87 -8.22 8.33 -4.20
CA GLU A 87 -7.31 8.87 -3.20
C GLU A 87 -5.86 8.91 -3.68
N ARG A 88 -5.40 7.87 -4.39
CA ARG A 88 -4.06 7.86 -4.99
C ARG A 88 -3.91 8.98 -6.02
N LEU A 89 -4.96 9.27 -6.78
CA LEU A 89 -4.96 10.36 -7.75
C LEU A 89 -4.90 11.73 -7.05
N GLN A 90 -5.72 11.93 -6.02
CA GLN A 90 -5.72 13.16 -5.22
C GLN A 90 -4.37 13.37 -4.51
N LEU A 91 -3.78 12.33 -3.94
CA LEU A 91 -2.46 12.41 -3.32
C LEU A 91 -1.37 12.83 -4.30
N LYS A 92 -1.42 12.36 -5.56
CA LYS A 92 -0.50 12.79 -6.60
C LYS A 92 -0.68 14.26 -6.94
N GLN A 93 -1.92 14.70 -7.18
CA GLN A 93 -2.22 16.10 -7.48
C GLN A 93 -1.78 17.02 -6.34
N ASN A 94 -2.10 16.68 -5.10
CA ASN A 94 -1.70 17.43 -3.92
C ASN A 94 -0.17 17.49 -3.75
N LYS A 95 0.55 16.43 -4.15
CA LYS A 95 2.01 16.41 -4.10
C LYS A 95 2.60 17.31 -5.17
N GLU A 96 2.10 17.23 -6.40
CA GLU A 96 2.52 18.10 -7.51
C GLU A 96 2.28 19.58 -7.18
N GLU A 97 1.13 19.92 -6.62
CA GLU A 97 0.82 21.29 -6.18
C GLU A 97 1.79 21.80 -5.11
N LYS A 98 2.09 20.97 -4.11
CA LYS A 98 3.06 21.32 -3.05
C LYS A 98 4.48 21.49 -3.61
N ASP A 99 4.88 20.62 -4.52
CA ASP A 99 6.20 20.69 -5.15
C ASP A 99 6.34 22.00 -5.96
N ILE A 100 5.31 22.37 -6.75
CA ILE A 100 5.26 23.64 -7.49
C ILE A 100 5.33 24.85 -6.54
N GLN A 101 4.55 24.83 -5.46
CA GLN A 101 4.57 25.91 -4.46
C GLN A 101 5.96 26.06 -3.82
N SER A 102 6.57 24.96 -3.39
CA SER A 102 7.91 24.97 -2.79
C SER A 102 8.98 25.49 -3.76
N MET A 103 8.90 25.11 -5.05
CA MET A 103 9.78 25.64 -6.09
C MET A 103 9.58 27.15 -6.29
N GLY A 104 8.33 27.62 -6.29
CA GLY A 104 8.01 29.04 -6.40
C GLY A 104 8.60 29.86 -5.26
N GLU A 105 8.55 29.35 -4.03
CA GLU A 105 9.18 29.98 -2.86
C GLU A 105 10.70 30.03 -2.98
N ILE A 106 11.34 28.94 -3.42
CA ILE A 106 12.79 28.90 -3.67
C ILE A 106 13.19 29.95 -4.72
N ILE A 107 12.46 30.04 -5.83
CA ILE A 107 12.72 31.01 -6.91
C ILE A 107 12.58 32.44 -6.39
N LYS A 108 11.52 32.72 -5.61
CA LYS A 108 11.29 34.03 -4.99
C LYS A 108 12.44 34.42 -4.06
N ASN A 109 12.89 33.50 -3.21
CA ASN A 109 14.00 33.73 -2.30
C ASN A 109 15.31 34.00 -3.05
N LEU A 110 15.59 33.26 -4.12
CA LEU A 110 16.77 33.48 -4.97
C LEU A 110 16.73 34.83 -5.70
N ALA A 111 15.55 35.25 -6.18
CA ALA A 111 15.37 36.54 -6.85
C ALA A 111 15.55 37.72 -5.88
N GLN A 112 15.01 37.62 -4.66
CA GLN A 112 15.18 38.63 -3.61
C GLN A 112 16.63 38.72 -3.12
N ALA A 113 17.32 37.59 -2.97
CA ALA A 113 18.74 37.55 -2.61
C ALA A 113 19.65 38.20 -3.67
N LYS A 114 19.30 38.11 -4.96
CA LYS A 114 20.02 38.79 -6.05
C LYS A 114 19.70 40.29 -6.15
N GLY A 115 18.52 40.72 -5.70
CA GLY A 115 18.12 42.13 -5.66
C GLY A 115 18.88 42.94 -4.60
N ASN A 116 19.03 42.38 -3.39
CA ASN A 116 19.65 43.08 -2.27
C ASN A 116 21.17 43.31 -2.40
N ASN A 117 21.85 42.59 -3.31
CA ASN A 117 23.30 42.76 -3.54
C ASN A 117 23.66 43.83 -4.59
N LYS A 118 22.68 44.50 -5.22
CA LYS A 118 22.93 45.55 -6.23
C LYS A 118 22.93 46.98 -5.68
N ASP A 119 22.45 47.22 -4.47
CA ASP A 119 22.35 48.58 -3.89
C ASP A 119 23.53 48.98 -2.97
N GLY A 120 24.58 48.15 -2.90
CA GLY A 120 25.77 48.41 -2.06
C GLY A 120 26.93 49.18 -2.74
N LYS A 121 26.75 49.73 -3.95
CA LYS A 121 27.76 50.61 -4.59
C LYS A 121 27.25 52.04 -4.68
N LYS A 122 27.23 52.76 -3.56
CA LYS A 122 27.30 54.22 -3.58
C LYS A 122 28.25 54.75 -2.49
N LYS A 123 29.38 55.23 -2.99
CA LYS A 123 30.36 56.19 -2.43
C LYS A 123 31.24 55.71 -1.30
#